data_AF-A0A1Z5L6P1-F1
#
_entry.id   AF-A0A1Z5L6P1-F1
#
_cell.length_a   1.000
_cell.length_b   1.000
_cell.length_c   1.000
_cell.angle_alpha   90.00
_cell.angle_beta   90.00
_cell.angle_gamma   90.00
#
_symmetry.space_group_name_H-M   'P 1'
#
loop_
_entity.id
_entity.type
_entity.pdbx_description
1 polymer ?
#
loop_
_entity_poly.entity_id
_entity_poly.type
_entity_poly.pdbx_seq_one_letter_code
_entity_poly.pdbx_strand_id
1 'polypeptide(L)'
;MEDYDNRIEEEKRLAKESEGVPDEEGWTTVTKYGKRPVIPRTDAISKKIDVLEKRKRSRKELLNFYTFQIRQSKMDHIANLRKKFEEDKKRIAIMKSTRRFKPV
;
A
#
# COMPACT_ATOMS: atom_id res chain seq x y z
N MET A 1 2.21 -18.50 42.57
CA MET A 1 2.72 -17.89 41.31
C MET A 1 3.36 -18.97 40.47
N GLU A 2 4.29 -19.75 41.05
CA GLU A 2 5.03 -20.84 40.39
C GLU A 2 4.14 -21.94 39.79
N ASP A 3 3.09 -22.39 40.48
CA ASP A 3 2.18 -23.44 39.95
C ASP A 3 1.45 -23.03 38.67
N TYR A 4 1.11 -21.74 38.54
CA TYR A 4 0.46 -21.21 37.34
C TYR A 4 1.44 -21.15 36.17
N ASP A 5 2.67 -20.70 36.43
CA ASP A 5 3.73 -20.64 35.42
C ASP A 5 4.08 -22.04 34.90
N ASN A 6 4.17 -23.04 35.80
CA ASN A 6 4.38 -24.44 35.45
C ASN A 6 3.25 -25.00 34.56
N ARG A 7 1.97 -24.73 34.90
CA ARG A 7 0.83 -25.17 34.07
C ARG A 7 0.87 -24.59 32.66
N ILE A 8 1.21 -23.31 32.55
CA ILE A 8 1.35 -22.62 31.26
C ILE A 8 2.52 -23.19 30.45
N GLU A 9 3.61 -23.62 31.08
CA GLU A 9 4.73 -24.28 30.40
C GLU A 9 4.39 -25.69 29.90
N GLU A 10 3.62 -26.46 30.66
CA GLU A 10 3.12 -27.77 30.24
C GLU A 10 2.15 -27.66 29.05
N GLU A 11 1.17 -26.75 29.12
CA GLU A 11 0.25 -26.47 28.02
C GLU A 11 1.01 -26.06 26.74
N LYS A 12 2.06 -25.26 26.90
CA LYS A 12 2.96 -24.84 25.82
C LYS A 12 3.75 -25.99 25.21
N ARG A 13 4.24 -26.92 26.03
CA ARG A 13 4.95 -28.11 25.56
C ARG A 13 4.03 -29.04 24.78
N LEU A 14 2.84 -29.32 25.32
CA LEU A 14 1.82 -30.10 24.65
C LEU A 14 1.44 -29.49 23.29
N ALA A 15 1.28 -28.16 23.23
CA ALA A 15 0.98 -27.45 21.99
C ALA A 15 2.10 -27.53 20.93
N LYS A 16 3.36 -27.69 21.36
CA LYS A 16 4.51 -27.89 20.46
C LYS A 16 4.59 -29.34 19.98
N GLU A 17 4.23 -30.28 20.84
CA GLU A 17 4.22 -31.72 20.51
C GLU A 17 3.06 -32.10 19.59
N SER A 18 1.92 -31.41 19.69
CA SER A 18 0.78 -31.57 18.78
C SER A 18 0.87 -30.74 17.50
N GLU A 19 1.93 -29.95 17.31
CA GLU A 19 2.13 -29.17 16.09
C GLU A 19 2.44 -30.10 14.92
N GLY A 20 1.52 -30.16 13.94
CA GLY A 20 1.71 -30.93 12.71
C GLY A 20 1.42 -32.42 12.83
N VAL A 21 0.93 -32.89 13.99
CA VAL A 21 0.38 -34.24 14.14
C VAL A 21 -1.08 -34.19 13.66
N PRO A 22 -1.45 -34.94 12.61
CA PRO A 22 -2.85 -35.07 12.21
C PRO A 22 -3.60 -35.95 13.22
N ASP A 23 -4.80 -35.54 13.59
CA ASP A 23 -5.72 -36.33 14.40
C ASP A 23 -6.20 -37.58 13.63
N GLU A 24 -6.94 -38.47 14.29
CA GLU A 24 -7.45 -39.73 13.69
C GLU A 24 -8.33 -39.49 12.44
N GLU A 25 -8.92 -38.30 12.32
CA GLU A 25 -9.72 -37.83 11.17
C GLU A 25 -8.91 -37.01 10.15
N GLY A 26 -7.59 -36.94 10.30
CA GLY A 26 -6.66 -36.28 9.38
C GLY A 26 -6.62 -34.75 9.49
N TRP A 27 -7.26 -34.16 10.50
CA TRP A 27 -7.22 -32.73 10.76
C TRP A 27 -5.94 -32.35 11.51
N THR A 28 -5.31 -31.25 11.11
CA THR A 28 -4.17 -30.66 11.84
C THR A 28 -4.65 -29.47 12.66
N THR A 29 -4.58 -29.58 13.98
CA THR A 29 -4.95 -28.49 14.88
C THR A 29 -3.90 -27.37 14.85
N VAL A 30 -4.30 -26.13 14.55
CA VAL A 30 -3.39 -24.97 14.54
C VAL A 30 -3.11 -24.55 15.98
N THR A 31 -1.98 -25.01 16.52
CA THR A 31 -1.50 -24.56 17.83
C THR A 31 -0.78 -23.21 17.70
N LYS A 32 -0.90 -22.37 18.73
CA LYS A 32 -0.18 -21.09 18.82
C LYS A 32 0.85 -21.19 19.93
N TYR A 33 2.00 -21.76 19.61
CA TYR A 33 3.16 -21.77 20.49
C TYR A 33 4.25 -20.83 19.92
N GLY A 34 4.80 -19.96 20.77
CA GLY A 34 5.87 -19.03 20.38
C GLY A 34 5.61 -17.57 20.76
N LYS A 35 6.70 -16.87 21.12
CA LYS A 35 6.66 -15.43 21.35
C LYS A 35 6.59 -14.74 19.98
N ARG A 36 5.68 -13.76 19.82
CA ARG A 36 5.71 -12.88 18.63
C ARG A 36 7.06 -12.17 18.63
N PRO A 37 7.89 -12.26 17.57
CA PRO A 37 9.15 -11.54 17.54
C PRO A 37 8.87 -10.05 17.70
N VAL A 38 9.54 -9.42 18.66
CA VAL A 38 9.45 -7.97 18.84
C VAL A 38 10.15 -7.35 17.64
N ILE A 39 9.36 -6.70 16.78
CA ILE A 39 9.88 -6.00 15.61
C ILE A 39 10.65 -4.76 16.11
N PRO A 40 11.96 -4.61 15.80
CA PRO A 40 12.71 -3.45 16.27
C PRO A 40 12.21 -2.18 15.58
N ARG A 41 12.06 -1.09 16.35
CA ARG A 41 11.58 0.21 15.87
C ARG A 41 12.70 0.98 15.17
N THR A 42 13.13 0.48 14.01
CA THR A 42 14.10 1.16 13.13
C THR A 42 13.39 1.83 11.96
N ASP A 43 13.96 2.91 11.44
CA ASP A 43 13.40 3.66 10.31
C ASP A 43 13.31 2.83 9.02
N ALA A 44 14.22 1.88 8.82
CA ALA A 44 14.19 0.98 7.67
C ALA A 44 12.97 0.03 7.73
N ILE A 45 12.59 -0.41 8.93
CA ILE A 45 11.47 -1.32 9.14
C ILE A 45 10.15 -0.56 9.10
N SER A 46 10.05 0.64 9.68
CA SER A 46 8.85 1.48 9.55
C SER A 46 8.51 1.76 8.09
N LYS A 47 9.50 2.15 7.28
CA LYS A 47 9.32 2.33 5.83
C LYS A 47 8.81 1.08 5.13
N LYS A 48 9.30 -0.11 5.49
CA LYS A 48 8.81 -1.38 4.92
C LYS A 48 7.36 -1.64 5.32
N ILE A 49 6.98 -1.36 6.57
CA ILE A 49 5.60 -1.48 7.04
C ILE A 49 4.69 -0.52 6.27
N ASP A 50 5.10 0.73 6.09
CA ASP A 50 4.33 1.73 5.35
C ASP A 50 4.09 1.32 3.88
N VAL A 51 5.12 0.77 3.22
CA VAL A 51 5.00 0.27 1.84
C VAL A 51 4.02 -0.91 1.77
N LEU A 52 4.10 -1.84 2.71
CA LEU A 52 3.17 -2.96 2.79
C LEU A 52 1.74 -2.50 3.06
N GLU A 53 1.56 -1.50 3.90
CA GLU A 53 0.25 -0.91 4.19
C GLU A 53 -0.33 -0.22 2.96
N LYS A 54 0.46 0.61 2.26
CA LYS A 54 0.07 1.23 0.99
C LYS A 54 -0.34 0.19 -0.06
N ARG A 55 0.41 -0.91 -0.18
CA ARG A 55 0.06 -2.03 -1.09
C ARG A 55 -1.19 -2.78 -0.65
N LYS A 56 -1.44 -2.93 0.65
CA LYS A 56 -2.70 -3.52 1.16
C LYS A 56 -3.88 -2.60 0.84
N ARG A 57 -3.71 -1.30 1.04
CA ARG A 57 -4.72 -0.28 0.76
C ARG A 57 -5.04 -0.21 -0.73
N SER A 58 -4.04 -0.15 -1.60
CA SER A 58 -4.24 -0.14 -3.05
C SER A 58 -4.90 -1.42 -3.60
N ARG A 59 -4.75 -2.57 -2.91
CA ARG A 59 -5.48 -3.80 -3.26
C ARG A 59 -6.96 -3.77 -2.84
N LYS A 60 -7.28 -3.02 -1.79
CA LYS A 60 -8.65 -2.88 -1.27
C LYS A 60 -9.40 -1.73 -1.94
N GLU A 61 -8.69 -0.69 -2.36
CA GLU A 61 -9.25 0.43 -3.10
C GLU A 61 -9.49 0.00 -4.55
N LEU A 62 -10.76 -0.15 -4.95
CA LEU A 62 -11.11 -0.36 -6.35
C LEU A 62 -10.96 0.97 -7.08
N LEU A 63 -9.76 1.22 -7.62
CA LEU A 63 -9.50 2.39 -8.44
C LEU A 63 -10.41 2.34 -9.68
N ASN A 64 -11.10 3.45 -9.98
CA ASN A 64 -12.01 3.55 -11.13
C ASN A 64 -13.19 2.57 -11.07
N PHE A 65 -13.65 2.20 -9.87
CA PHE A 65 -14.79 1.30 -9.70
C PHE A 65 -16.05 1.82 -10.42
N TYR A 66 -16.26 3.13 -10.38
CA TYR A 66 -17.41 3.75 -11.01
C TYR A 66 -17.03 4.52 -12.27
N THR A 67 -17.92 4.48 -13.26
CA THR A 67 -17.75 5.18 -14.55
C THR A 67 -17.63 6.70 -14.39
N PHE A 68 -18.26 7.29 -13.36
CA PHE A 68 -18.15 8.72 -13.09
C PHE A 68 -16.73 9.13 -12.66
N GLN A 69 -15.97 8.25 -11.98
CA GLN A 69 -14.59 8.52 -11.56
C GLN A 69 -13.70 8.67 -12.81
N ILE A 70 -13.86 7.75 -13.76
CA ILE A 70 -13.16 7.78 -15.05
C ILE A 70 -13.53 9.04 -15.83
N ARG A 71 -14.83 9.38 -15.86
CA ARG A 71 -15.32 10.58 -16.57
C ARG A 71 -14.73 11.84 -15.96
N GLN A 72 -14.73 11.97 -14.63
CA GLN A 72 -14.15 13.12 -13.94
C GLN A 72 -12.65 13.25 -14.21
N SER A 73 -11.89 12.16 -14.07
CA SER A 73 -10.45 12.16 -14.34
C SER A 73 -10.13 12.60 -15.79
N LYS A 74 -10.91 12.13 -16.77
CA LYS A 74 -10.78 12.57 -18.16
C LYS A 74 -11.12 14.05 -18.35
N MET A 75 -12.18 14.54 -17.70
CA MET A 75 -12.57 15.95 -17.75
C MET A 75 -11.48 16.85 -17.16
N ASP A 76 -10.93 16.49 -16.00
CA ASP A 76 -9.85 17.22 -15.34
C ASP A 76 -8.59 17.25 -16.23
N HIS A 77 -8.28 16.12 -16.89
CA HIS A 77 -7.16 16.04 -17.83
C HIS A 77 -7.37 16.98 -19.03
N ILE A 78 -8.56 16.98 -19.63
CA ILE A 78 -8.91 17.87 -20.75
C ILE A 78 -8.83 19.35 -20.31
N ALA A 79 -9.33 19.69 -19.12
CA ALA A 79 -9.26 21.05 -18.59
C ALA A 79 -7.80 21.51 -18.42
N ASN A 80 -6.93 20.64 -17.90
CA ASN A 80 -5.50 20.92 -17.78
C ASN A 80 -4.82 21.15 -19.14
N LEU A 81 -5.17 20.35 -20.16
CA LEU A 81 -4.66 20.55 -21.52
C LEU A 81 -5.09 21.88 -22.11
N ARG A 82 -6.37 22.26 -21.95
CA ARG A 82 -6.89 23.56 -22.40
C ARG A 82 -6.17 24.72 -21.72
N LYS A 83 -5.96 24.64 -20.40
CA LYS A 83 -5.23 25.65 -19.65
C LYS A 83 -3.80 25.83 -20.16
N LYS A 84 -3.06 24.73 -20.32
CA LYS A 84 -1.69 24.76 -20.88
C LYS A 84 -1.67 25.34 -22.29
N PHE A 85 -2.63 24.96 -23.13
CA PHE A 85 -2.73 25.49 -24.49
C PHE A 85 -2.95 27.00 -24.51
N GLU A 86 -3.79 27.54 -23.63
CA GLU A 86 -3.99 28.99 -23.52
C GLU A 86 -2.73 29.73 -23.03
N GLU A 87 -2.02 29.16 -22.06
CA GLU A 87 -0.74 29.70 -21.58
C GLU A 87 0.30 29.73 -22.70
N ASP A 88 0.41 28.65 -23.48
CA ASP A 88 1.31 28.55 -24.61
C ASP A 88 0.94 29.52 -25.73
N LYS A 89 -0.36 29.70 -26.01
CA LYS A 89 -0.86 30.69 -26.97
C LYS A 89 -0.45 32.11 -26.56
N LYS A 90 -0.58 32.45 -25.28
CA LYS A 90 -0.13 33.74 -24.73
C LYS A 90 1.39 33.91 -24.89
N ARG A 91 2.18 32.87 -24.57
CA ARG A 91 3.63 32.89 -24.72
C ARG A 91 4.05 33.12 -26.18
N ILE A 92 3.44 32.38 -27.11
CA ILE A 92 3.72 32.51 -28.54
C ILE A 92 3.33 33.90 -29.05
N ALA A 93 2.23 34.49 -28.59
CA ALA A 93 1.85 35.85 -28.97
C ALA A 93 2.92 36.88 -28.58
N ILE A 94 3.47 36.76 -27.36
CA ILE A 94 4.57 37.63 -26.89
C ILE A 94 5.84 37.40 -27.71
N MET A 95 6.19 36.15 -28.03
CA MET A 95 7.35 35.85 -28.88
C MET A 95 7.18 36.38 -30.30
N LYS A 96 5.96 36.33 -30.86
CA LYS A 96 5.66 36.87 -32.18
C LYS A 96 5.72 38.41 -32.20
N SER A 97 5.24 39.09 -31.16
CA SER A 97 5.30 40.56 -31.09
C SER A 97 6.72 41.10 -30.89
N THR A 98 7.56 40.38 -30.13
CA THR A 98 8.96 40.74 -29.90
C THR A 98 9.86 40.40 -31.10
N ARG A 99 9.47 39.46 -31.96
CA ARG A 99 10.22 39.10 -33.16
C ARG A 99 10.15 40.22 -34.19
N ARG A 100 11.25 40.96 -34.35
CA ARG A 100 11.43 41.91 -35.45
C ARG A 100 11.77 41.15 -36.74
N PHE A 101 11.04 41.45 -37.81
CA PHE A 101 11.26 40.88 -39.14
C PHE A 101 12.68 41.25 -39.61
N LYS A 102 13.52 40.23 -39.85
CA LYS A 102 14.82 40.37 -40.51
C LYS A 102 14.67 39.78 -41.93
N PRO A 103 14.39 40.59 -42.95
CA PRO A 103 14.51 40.13 -44.32
C PRO A 103 15.99 39.85 -44.60
N VAL A 104 16.23 38.82 -45.41
CA VAL A 104 17.56 38.52 -45.97
C VAL A 104 17.87 39.53 -47.06
#